data_AF-A0A067NYK2-F1
#
_entry.id   AF-A0A067NYK2-F1
#
_cell.length_a   1.000
_cell.length_b   1.000
_cell.length_c   1.000
_cell.angle_alpha   90.00
_cell.angle_beta   90.00
_cell.angle_gamma   90.00
#
_symmetry.space_group_name_H-M   'P 1'
#
loop_
_entity.id
_entity.type
_entity.pdbx_description
1 polymer ?
#
loop_
_entity_poly.entity_id
_entity_poly.type
_entity_poly.pdbx_seq_one_letter_code
_entity_poly.pdbx_strand_id
1 'polypeptide(L)'
;MISRYFIIDDADGQINYSPSWRQNGCSSEYQNTTHSTKAQGAFFTLNFVGTSVKVYGSLTHQGGDNDRSMFPNTTYVLDDRSPVNFFGKPPSTSDTYQQVFYSSPPLPYTNHTLVGTCADEGSLVWIDYFVVEVPLQLDSTSLAYSPPTPKTVGVTVPAVLGTLLLLSTTLVLYLWCRLRQSAAQPPRPFEVPPAQCPRNLDVLYCAENHKPAPPSYYARPQADLS
;
A
#
# COMPACT_ATOMS: atom_id res chain seq x y z
N MET A 1 -29.00 11.25 -19.48
CA MET A 1 -28.21 10.21 -20.18
C MET A 1 -28.49 8.89 -19.48
N ILE A 2 -28.65 7.80 -20.22
CA ILE A 2 -28.81 6.48 -19.60
C ILE A 2 -27.39 5.95 -19.33
N SER A 3 -27.16 5.37 -18.15
CA SER A 3 -25.87 4.80 -17.77
C SER A 3 -26.02 3.31 -17.43
N ARG A 4 -24.94 2.56 -17.58
CA ARG A 4 -24.76 1.23 -16.99
C ARG A 4 -23.77 1.32 -15.83
N TYR A 5 -23.97 0.47 -14.84
CA TYR A 5 -23.04 0.30 -13.74
C TYR A 5 -22.36 -1.06 -13.87
N PHE A 6 -21.04 -1.06 -13.77
CA PHE A 6 -20.22 -2.27 -13.71
C PHE A 6 -19.71 -2.43 -12.28
N ILE A 7 -19.87 -3.63 -11.74
CA ILE A 7 -19.29 -4.00 -10.45
C ILE A 7 -17.99 -4.75 -10.75
N ILE A 8 -16.89 -4.25 -10.18
CA ILE A 8 -15.58 -4.88 -10.25
C ILE A 8 -15.32 -5.46 -8.86
N ASP A 9 -15.21 -6.78 -8.82
CA ASP A 9 -14.88 -7.52 -7.61
C ASP A 9 -13.48 -7.17 -7.09
N ASP A 10 -13.25 -7.17 -5.78
CA ASP A 10 -11.93 -6.88 -5.21
C ASP A 10 -10.85 -7.86 -5.66
N ALA A 11 -11.21 -9.10 -6.03
CA ALA A 11 -10.30 -10.12 -6.52
C ALA A 11 -10.12 -10.11 -8.05
N ASP A 12 -10.70 -9.13 -8.75
CA ASP A 12 -10.50 -8.95 -10.19
C ASP A 12 -9.03 -8.61 -10.51
N GLY A 13 -8.46 -9.30 -11.49
CA GLY A 13 -7.06 -9.14 -11.92
C GLY A 13 -6.72 -7.76 -12.49
N GLN A 14 -7.71 -6.89 -12.74
CA GLN A 14 -7.46 -5.49 -13.08
C GLN A 14 -6.99 -4.63 -11.90
N ILE A 15 -7.19 -5.11 -10.65
CA ILE A 15 -6.74 -4.43 -9.44
C ILE A 15 -5.35 -4.91 -9.07
N ASN A 16 -4.42 -3.97 -8.90
CA ASN A 16 -3.06 -4.27 -8.47
C ASN A 16 -2.91 -3.91 -7.00
N TYR A 17 -2.64 -4.89 -6.15
CA TYR A 17 -2.36 -4.67 -4.74
C TYR A 17 -0.86 -4.69 -4.46
N SER A 18 -0.43 -3.85 -3.51
CA SER A 18 0.91 -3.95 -2.92
C SER A 18 1.06 -5.25 -2.07
N PRO A 19 2.28 -5.71 -1.77
CA PRO A 19 2.51 -7.01 -1.13
C PRO A 19 1.87 -7.24 0.26
N SER A 20 1.45 -6.18 0.95
CA SER A 20 0.89 -6.26 2.31
C SER A 20 -0.63 -6.52 2.35
N TRP A 21 -1.27 -6.70 1.19
CA TRP A 21 -2.68 -7.09 1.12
C TRP A 21 -2.85 -8.61 1.20
N ARG A 22 -3.98 -9.04 1.74
CA ARG A 22 -4.36 -10.44 1.87
C ARG A 22 -5.80 -10.61 1.41
N GLN A 23 -6.03 -11.59 0.54
CA GLN A 23 -7.36 -12.01 0.16
C GLN A 23 -8.01 -12.76 1.32
N ASN A 24 -9.26 -12.42 1.58
CA ASN A 24 -10.17 -12.99 2.57
C ASN A 24 -11.56 -13.05 1.93
N GLY A 25 -12.62 -13.10 2.76
CA GLY A 25 -13.97 -13.19 2.27
C GLY A 25 -14.96 -13.78 3.29
N CYS A 26 -16.19 -13.31 3.28
CA CYS A 26 -17.32 -13.97 3.94
C CYS A 26 -18.60 -13.87 3.12
N SER A 27 -19.64 -14.62 3.48
CA SER A 27 -20.90 -14.69 2.71
C SER A 27 -21.69 -13.37 2.61
N SER A 28 -21.28 -12.34 3.36
CA SER A 28 -21.91 -11.02 3.35
C SER A 28 -21.22 -10.02 2.40
N GLU A 29 -20.07 -10.41 1.85
CA GLU A 29 -19.25 -9.64 0.93
C GLU A 29 -19.58 -10.02 -0.52
N TYR A 30 -19.34 -9.10 -1.45
CA TYR A 30 -19.58 -9.34 -2.86
C TYR A 30 -18.71 -10.51 -3.33
N GLN A 31 -19.34 -11.48 -4.01
CA GLN A 31 -18.74 -12.76 -4.41
C GLN A 31 -18.00 -13.53 -3.30
N ASN A 32 -18.30 -13.21 -2.03
CA ASN A 32 -17.64 -13.76 -0.86
C ASN A 32 -16.12 -13.52 -0.84
N THR A 33 -15.65 -12.40 -1.38
CA THR A 33 -14.23 -12.01 -1.41
C THR A 33 -14.03 -10.64 -0.78
N THR A 34 -12.86 -10.47 -0.16
CA THR A 34 -12.34 -9.16 0.23
C THR A 34 -10.82 -9.15 0.14
N HIS A 35 -10.25 -7.97 -0.06
CA HIS A 35 -8.82 -7.72 0.14
C HIS A 35 -8.64 -6.86 1.37
N SER A 36 -7.75 -7.28 2.27
CA SER A 36 -7.53 -6.59 3.53
C SER A 36 -6.07 -6.28 3.80
N THR A 37 -5.84 -5.25 4.61
CA THR A 37 -4.51 -4.92 5.12
C THR A 37 -4.61 -4.19 6.46
N LYS A 38 -3.50 -4.21 7.20
CA LYS A 38 -3.25 -3.38 8.40
C LYS A 38 -1.98 -2.53 8.28
N ALA A 39 -1.26 -2.66 7.18
CA ALA A 39 0.05 -2.05 7.01
C ALA A 39 -0.11 -0.62 6.49
N GLN A 40 0.51 0.33 7.17
CA GLN A 40 0.56 1.72 6.71
C GLN A 40 1.21 1.79 5.32
N GLY A 41 0.64 2.61 4.44
CA GLY A 41 1.16 2.81 3.08
C GLY A 41 0.89 1.65 2.13
N ALA A 42 0.27 0.56 2.58
CA ALA A 42 -0.23 -0.46 1.67
C ALA A 42 -1.31 0.16 0.78
N PHE A 43 -1.16 -0.02 -0.54
CA PHE A 43 -2.04 0.57 -1.54
C PHE A 43 -2.57 -0.47 -2.53
N PHE A 44 -3.67 -0.13 -3.18
CA PHE A 44 -4.16 -0.77 -4.40
C PHE A 44 -4.22 0.25 -5.54
N THR A 45 -4.19 -0.23 -6.78
CA THR A 45 -4.40 0.58 -7.98
C THR A 45 -5.45 -0.07 -8.86
N LEU A 46 -6.50 0.68 -9.18
CA LEU A 46 -7.54 0.31 -10.14
C LEU A 46 -7.45 1.23 -11.36
N ASN A 47 -7.32 0.63 -12.55
CA ASN A 47 -7.48 1.33 -13.81
C ASN A 47 -8.88 1.04 -14.36
N PHE A 48 -9.64 2.08 -14.72
CA PHE A 48 -11.01 1.91 -15.21
C PHE A 48 -11.36 2.92 -16.30
N VAL A 49 -12.33 2.58 -17.14
CA VAL A 49 -12.93 3.50 -18.11
C VAL A 49 -14.36 3.79 -17.70
N GLY A 50 -14.68 5.04 -17.40
CA GLY A 50 -15.99 5.40 -16.86
C GLY A 50 -16.15 6.89 -16.57
N THR A 51 -17.33 7.27 -16.10
CA THR A 51 -17.68 8.64 -15.71
C THR A 51 -17.81 8.83 -14.20
N SER A 52 -17.77 7.74 -13.43
CA SER A 52 -17.62 7.78 -11.97
C SER A 52 -17.10 6.45 -11.44
N VAL A 53 -16.51 6.47 -10.24
CA VAL A 53 -16.11 5.27 -9.50
C VAL A 53 -16.46 5.42 -8.02
N LYS A 54 -16.91 4.33 -7.40
CA LYS A 54 -17.09 4.19 -5.96
C LYS A 54 -16.31 3.00 -5.44
N VAL A 55 -15.79 3.12 -4.21
CA VAL A 55 -15.11 2.04 -3.49
C VAL A 55 -16.00 1.60 -2.34
N TYR A 56 -16.25 0.31 -2.25
CA TYR A 56 -17.02 -0.32 -1.20
C TYR A 56 -16.13 -1.20 -0.33
N GLY A 57 -16.42 -1.24 0.97
CA GLY A 57 -15.68 -2.03 1.93
C GLY A 57 -16.52 -2.48 3.12
N SER A 58 -15.89 -3.27 3.97
CA SER A 58 -16.48 -3.80 5.22
C SER A 58 -15.91 -3.02 6.42
N LEU A 59 -16.78 -2.64 7.35
CA LEU A 59 -16.38 -2.13 8.66
C LEU A 59 -16.61 -3.24 9.68
N THR A 60 -15.54 -3.74 10.28
CA THR A 60 -15.59 -4.83 11.26
C THR A 60 -15.50 -4.30 12.69
N HIS A 61 -16.36 -4.78 13.59
CA HIS A 61 -16.33 -4.48 15.02
C HIS A 61 -15.23 -5.27 15.77
N GLN A 62 -14.02 -5.30 15.22
CA GLN A 62 -12.87 -5.85 15.95
C GLN A 62 -12.25 -4.75 16.84
N GLY A 63 -11.88 -5.09 18.08
CA GLY A 63 -11.13 -4.20 18.99
C GLY A 63 -11.96 -3.43 20.02
N GLY A 64 -13.29 -3.55 19.97
CA GLY A 64 -14.19 -2.74 20.80
C GLY A 64 -14.19 -1.26 20.41
N ASP A 65 -15.14 -0.49 20.94
CA ASP A 65 -15.47 0.86 20.43
C ASP A 65 -14.36 1.91 20.57
N ASN A 66 -13.35 1.61 21.39
CA ASN A 66 -12.29 2.52 21.80
C ASN A 66 -10.98 2.33 21.03
N ASP A 67 -10.81 1.21 20.32
CA ASP A 67 -9.60 0.97 19.54
C ASP A 67 -9.73 1.57 18.14
N ARG A 68 -9.51 2.89 18.06
CA ARG A 68 -9.54 3.62 16.78
C ARG A 68 -8.54 3.05 15.77
N SER A 69 -7.46 2.43 16.23
CA SER A 69 -6.45 1.85 15.35
C SER A 69 -6.99 0.65 14.58
N MET A 70 -8.13 0.06 14.97
CA MET A 70 -8.76 -1.04 14.25
C MET A 70 -9.80 -0.61 13.23
N PHE A 71 -10.08 0.69 13.13
CA PHE A 71 -11.05 1.23 12.18
C PHE A 71 -10.37 1.66 10.88
N PRO A 72 -10.95 1.36 9.71
CA PRO A 72 -10.36 1.73 8.43
C PRO A 72 -10.16 3.24 8.30
N ASN A 73 -8.92 3.61 8.02
CA ASN A 73 -8.48 4.95 7.67
C ASN A 73 -7.71 4.87 6.37
N THR A 74 -8.27 5.45 5.31
CA THR A 74 -7.72 5.35 3.95
C THR A 74 -7.67 6.70 3.27
N THR A 75 -6.77 6.82 2.30
CA THR A 75 -6.70 7.98 1.40
C THR A 75 -6.85 7.54 -0.04
N TYR A 76 -7.60 8.29 -0.83
CA TYR A 76 -7.87 8.00 -2.24
C TYR A 76 -7.36 9.12 -3.12
N VAL A 77 -6.55 8.77 -4.11
CA VAL A 77 -6.05 9.66 -5.17
C VAL A 77 -6.61 9.16 -6.50
N LEU A 78 -7.37 10.02 -7.17
CA LEU A 78 -7.93 9.75 -8.48
C LEU A 78 -7.19 10.57 -9.52
N ASP A 79 -6.56 9.90 -10.47
CA ASP A 79 -5.61 10.46 -11.42
C ASP A 79 -4.51 11.21 -10.63
N ASP A 80 -4.33 12.52 -10.84
CA ASP A 80 -3.36 13.35 -10.12
C ASP A 80 -4.04 14.41 -9.22
N ARG A 81 -5.26 14.11 -8.73
CA ARG A 81 -6.03 15.02 -7.87
C ARG A 81 -5.57 14.95 -6.42
N SER A 82 -5.95 15.97 -5.64
CA SER A 82 -5.70 15.99 -4.19
C SER A 82 -6.30 14.74 -3.50
N PRO A 83 -5.60 14.16 -2.52
CA PRO A 83 -6.11 13.01 -1.77
C PRO A 83 -7.43 13.32 -1.06
N VAL A 84 -8.34 12.33 -1.05
CA VAL A 84 -9.57 12.33 -0.24
C VAL A 84 -9.44 11.31 0.86
N ASN A 85 -9.64 11.74 2.11
CA ASN A 85 -9.53 10.86 3.28
C ASN A 85 -10.88 10.22 3.60
N PHE A 86 -10.83 8.98 4.06
CA PHE A 86 -11.95 8.24 4.62
C PHE A 86 -11.57 7.68 5.98
N PHE A 87 -12.50 7.78 6.93
CA PHE A 87 -12.42 7.11 8.21
C PHE A 87 -13.77 6.47 8.53
N GLY A 88 -13.79 5.15 8.71
CA GLY A 88 -15.04 4.40 8.93
C GLY A 88 -15.07 3.75 10.30
N LYS A 89 -15.99 4.15 11.18
CA LYS A 89 -16.25 3.47 12.46
C LYS A 89 -17.52 2.60 12.33
N PRO A 90 -17.45 1.27 12.57
CA PRO A 90 -18.63 0.42 12.59
C PRO A 90 -19.54 0.75 13.79
N PRO A 91 -20.83 0.32 13.75
CA PRO A 91 -21.66 0.24 14.94
C PRO A 91 -20.99 -0.63 16.03
N SER A 92 -21.29 -0.33 17.29
CA SER A 92 -20.69 -0.97 18.48
C SER A 92 -20.99 -2.45 18.69
N THR A 93 -21.78 -3.08 17.82
CA THR A 93 -22.34 -4.42 18.06
C THR A 93 -22.32 -5.32 16.84
N SER A 94 -21.91 -4.81 15.68
CA SER A 94 -22.05 -5.56 14.43
C SER A 94 -21.15 -5.01 13.34
N ASP A 95 -20.68 -5.92 12.50
CA ASP A 95 -20.04 -5.59 11.24
C ASP A 95 -21.05 -4.95 10.27
N THR A 96 -20.58 -4.05 9.42
CA THR A 96 -21.38 -3.47 8.33
C THR A 96 -20.65 -3.62 7.01
N TYR A 97 -21.35 -4.16 6.03
CA TYR A 97 -20.84 -4.48 4.70
C TYR A 97 -21.29 -3.44 3.67
N GLN A 98 -20.68 -3.43 2.49
CA GLN A 98 -21.09 -2.56 1.38
C GLN A 98 -21.10 -1.07 1.78
N GLN A 99 -20.13 -0.65 2.60
CA GLN A 99 -19.98 0.74 3.03
C GLN A 99 -19.16 1.51 2.01
N VAL A 100 -19.62 2.71 1.62
CA VAL A 100 -18.91 3.55 0.66
C VAL A 100 -17.71 4.20 1.34
N PHE A 101 -16.52 3.80 0.96
CA PHE A 101 -15.27 4.43 1.44
C PHE A 101 -14.89 5.64 0.58
N TYR A 102 -15.22 5.60 -0.71
CA TYR A 102 -14.94 6.70 -1.63
C TYR A 102 -16.00 6.80 -2.72
N SER A 103 -16.27 8.02 -3.16
CA SER A 103 -17.06 8.33 -4.35
C SER A 103 -16.37 9.44 -5.12
N SER A 104 -16.10 9.22 -6.40
CA SER A 104 -15.54 10.25 -7.26
C SER A 104 -16.56 11.37 -7.51
N PRO A 105 -16.10 12.60 -7.85
CA PRO A 105 -16.94 13.53 -8.59
C PRO A 105 -17.26 12.98 -10.00
N PRO A 106 -18.16 13.61 -10.76
CA PRO A 106 -18.35 13.30 -12.18
C PRO A 106 -17.05 13.46 -12.97
N LEU A 107 -16.77 12.51 -13.85
CA LEU A 107 -15.55 12.42 -14.66
C LEU A 107 -15.89 12.43 -16.16
N PRO A 108 -14.98 12.89 -17.02
CA PRO A 108 -15.05 12.62 -18.46
C PRO A 108 -15.06 11.11 -18.74
N TYR A 109 -15.70 10.66 -19.81
CA TYR A 109 -15.65 9.24 -20.19
C TYR A 109 -14.30 8.90 -20.83
N THR A 110 -13.30 8.60 -19.99
CA THR A 110 -11.92 8.30 -20.38
C THR A 110 -11.33 7.20 -19.49
N ASN A 111 -10.07 6.84 -19.71
CA ASN A 111 -9.34 5.98 -18.79
C ASN A 111 -8.89 6.79 -17.56
N HIS A 112 -9.08 6.22 -16.37
CA HIS A 112 -8.76 6.79 -15.07
C HIS A 112 -7.97 5.80 -14.22
N THR A 113 -7.20 6.32 -13.29
CA THR A 113 -6.46 5.52 -12.30
C THR A 113 -6.84 5.95 -10.90
N LEU A 114 -7.38 5.03 -10.10
CA LEU A 114 -7.67 5.24 -8.69
C LEU A 114 -6.64 4.51 -7.84
N VAL A 115 -6.02 5.22 -6.89
CA VAL A 115 -5.11 4.66 -5.89
C VAL A 115 -5.73 4.84 -4.50
N GLY A 116 -6.01 3.73 -3.82
CA GLY A 116 -6.41 3.74 -2.41
C GLY A 116 -5.25 3.29 -1.54
N THR A 117 -5.00 3.98 -0.42
CA THR A 117 -3.86 3.72 0.49
C THR A 117 -4.35 3.63 1.92
N CYS A 118 -3.84 2.66 2.69
CA CYS A 118 -4.00 2.58 4.14
C CYS A 118 -3.19 3.69 4.82
N ALA A 119 -3.87 4.59 5.55
CA ALA A 119 -3.26 5.81 6.07
C ALA A 119 -2.44 5.58 7.35
N ASP A 120 -2.88 4.66 8.20
CA ASP A 120 -2.33 4.42 9.53
C ASP A 120 -1.94 2.95 9.72
N GLU A 121 -0.91 2.70 10.53
CA GLU A 121 -0.53 1.35 10.93
C GLU A 121 -1.59 0.78 11.88
N GLY A 122 -1.93 -0.50 11.71
CA GLY A 122 -2.94 -1.21 12.49
C GLY A 122 -4.36 -1.07 11.96
N SER A 123 -4.64 -0.03 11.16
CA SER A 123 -5.95 0.25 10.57
C SER A 123 -6.44 -0.92 9.74
N LEU A 124 -7.51 -1.57 10.18
CA LEU A 124 -8.02 -2.75 9.52
C LEU A 124 -8.93 -2.34 8.35
N VAL A 125 -8.33 -2.33 7.16
CA VAL A 125 -8.99 -1.97 5.90
C VAL A 125 -9.46 -3.24 5.20
N TRP A 126 -10.72 -3.26 4.80
CA TRP A 126 -11.34 -4.30 3.97
C TRP A 126 -11.95 -3.66 2.72
N ILE A 127 -11.47 -4.03 1.54
CA ILE A 127 -12.04 -3.62 0.25
C ILE A 127 -12.82 -4.80 -0.33
N ASP A 128 -14.05 -4.53 -0.74
CA ASP A 128 -15.05 -5.53 -1.15
C ASP A 128 -15.31 -5.45 -2.68
N TYR A 129 -15.69 -4.28 -3.19
CA TYR A 129 -15.85 -4.11 -4.64
C TYR A 129 -15.82 -2.63 -5.04
N PHE A 130 -15.81 -2.42 -6.35
CA PHE A 130 -15.87 -1.11 -6.97
C PHE A 130 -17.09 -1.03 -7.88
N VAL A 131 -17.70 0.16 -7.94
CA VAL A 131 -18.79 0.42 -8.89
C VAL A 131 -18.36 1.52 -9.84
N VAL A 132 -18.30 1.21 -11.13
CA VAL A 132 -17.96 2.14 -12.20
C VAL A 132 -19.20 2.45 -13.01
N GLU A 133 -19.47 3.73 -13.24
CA GLU A 133 -20.53 4.17 -14.15
C GLU A 133 -19.98 4.37 -15.55
N VAL A 134 -20.72 3.89 -16.55
CA VAL A 134 -20.40 4.04 -17.97
C VAL A 134 -21.65 4.53 -18.71
N PRO A 135 -21.57 5.60 -19.51
CA PRO A 135 -22.70 6.07 -20.29
C PRO A 135 -23.10 5.03 -21.34
N LEU A 136 -24.40 4.81 -21.49
CA LEU A 136 -24.93 4.08 -22.64
C LEU A 136 -24.81 4.97 -23.87
N GLN A 137 -23.89 4.62 -24.75
CA GLN A 137 -23.99 5.05 -26.14
C GLN A 137 -25.17 4.30 -26.76
N LEU A 138 -26.31 4.98 -26.86
CA LEU A 138 -27.32 4.57 -27.84
C LEU A 138 -26.76 5.02 -29.19
N ASP A 139 -26.13 4.09 -29.91
CA ASP A 139 -25.71 4.31 -31.29
C ASP A 139 -26.94 4.55 -32.17
N SER A 140 -27.40 5.80 -32.15
CA SER A 140 -28.42 6.32 -33.04
C SER A 140 -27.82 7.48 -33.82
N THR A 141 -26.73 7.26 -34.56
CA THR A 141 -26.50 8.03 -35.79
C THR A 141 -25.67 7.22 -36.78
N SER A 142 -26.33 6.99 -37.91
CA SER A 142 -25.89 6.39 -39.17
C SER A 142 -24.47 6.74 -39.62
N LEU A 143 -23.82 5.74 -40.21
CA LEU A 143 -22.89 5.84 -41.34
C LEU A 143 -22.78 7.24 -41.97
N ALA A 144 -21.87 8.06 -41.45
CA ALA A 144 -21.24 9.13 -42.22
C ALA A 144 -19.73 8.85 -42.18
N TYR A 145 -19.33 7.82 -42.92
CA TYR A 145 -17.97 7.66 -43.40
C TYR A 145 -17.62 8.91 -44.21
N SER A 146 -16.93 9.86 -43.59
CA SER A 146 -16.14 10.85 -44.32
C SER A 146 -14.74 10.26 -44.49
N PRO A 147 -14.33 9.84 -45.70
CA PRO A 147 -13.00 9.30 -45.91
C PRO A 147 -11.94 10.35 -45.54
N PRO A 148 -10.95 10.04 -44.68
CA PRO A 148 -9.83 10.93 -44.46
C PRO A 148 -9.00 11.02 -45.74
N THR A 149 -8.80 12.26 -46.20
CA THR A 149 -7.83 12.62 -47.23
C THR A 149 -6.44 12.10 -46.84
N PRO A 150 -5.68 11.46 -47.76
CA PRO A 150 -4.32 11.03 -47.46
C PRO A 150 -3.43 12.26 -47.26
N LYS A 151 -3.10 12.57 -46.00
CA LYS A 151 -1.97 13.43 -45.69
C LYS A 151 -0.71 12.59 -45.87
N THR A 152 0.04 12.90 -46.93
CA THR A 152 1.41 12.47 -47.12
C THR A 152 2.22 12.80 -45.86
N VAL A 153 2.44 11.79 -45.01
CA VAL A 153 3.38 11.90 -43.88
C VAL A 153 4.77 11.70 -44.45
N GLY A 154 5.53 12.80 -44.48
CA GLY A 154 6.96 12.77 -44.77
C GLY A 154 7.68 11.93 -43.71
N VAL A 155 8.32 10.88 -44.19
CA VAL A 155 9.30 10.09 -43.43
C VAL A 155 10.45 11.01 -43.01
N THR A 156 10.63 11.19 -41.70
CA THR A 156 11.88 11.69 -41.13
C THR A 156 12.33 10.72 -40.04
N VAL A 157 13.22 9.82 -40.43
CA VAL A 157 14.10 9.06 -39.53
C VAL A 157 15.37 9.88 -39.45
N PRO A 158 15.73 10.46 -38.29
CA PRO A 158 16.91 9.92 -37.59
C PRO A 158 16.91 10.17 -36.06
N ALA A 159 17.40 9.22 -35.25
CA ALA A 159 18.20 9.49 -34.03
C ALA A 159 18.39 8.24 -33.15
N VAL A 160 18.90 7.13 -33.70
CA VAL A 160 19.33 5.98 -32.88
C VAL A 160 20.86 5.89 -32.75
N LEU A 161 21.61 6.70 -33.49
CA LEU A 161 23.08 6.66 -33.47
C LEU A 161 23.74 7.55 -32.39
N GLY A 162 23.02 8.52 -31.81
CA GLY A 162 23.59 9.44 -30.80
C GLY A 162 23.66 8.85 -29.39
N THR A 163 22.69 8.00 -29.01
CA THR A 163 22.61 7.45 -27.64
C THR A 163 23.62 6.35 -27.38
N LEU A 164 23.97 5.55 -28.39
CA LEU A 164 24.97 4.48 -28.28
C LEU A 164 26.40 5.02 -28.08
N LEU A 165 26.73 6.18 -28.68
CA LEU A 165 28.03 6.84 -28.50
C LEU A 165 28.19 7.49 -27.12
N LEU A 166 27.11 8.03 -26.54
CA LEU A 166 27.12 8.58 -25.19
C LEU A 166 27.19 7.47 -24.11
N LEU A 167 26.51 6.34 -24.31
CA LEU A 167 26.59 5.21 -23.39
C LEU A 167 27.96 4.50 -23.46
N SER A 168 28.57 4.39 -24.65
CA SER A 168 29.90 3.78 -24.76
C SER A 168 30.99 4.65 -24.13
N THR A 169 30.95 5.97 -24.34
CA THR A 169 31.94 6.89 -23.75
C THR A 169 31.82 6.97 -22.24
N THR A 170 30.60 7.02 -21.69
CA THR A 170 30.37 7.01 -20.24
C THR A 170 30.81 5.70 -19.59
N LEU A 171 30.56 4.54 -20.21
CA LEU A 171 31.02 3.25 -19.70
C LEU A 171 32.56 3.14 -19.72
N VAL A 172 33.21 3.59 -20.79
CA VAL A 172 34.68 3.59 -20.89
C VAL A 172 35.30 4.49 -19.84
N LEU A 173 34.76 5.70 -19.62
CA LEU A 173 35.21 6.61 -18.55
C LEU A 173 34.99 6.00 -17.17
N TYR A 174 33.85 5.36 -16.93
CA TYR A 174 33.56 4.69 -15.66
C TYR A 174 34.55 3.56 -15.38
N LEU A 175 34.83 2.69 -16.36
CA LEU A 175 35.80 1.61 -16.22
C LEU A 175 37.22 2.16 -16.05
N TRP A 176 37.60 3.24 -16.75
CA TRP A 176 38.91 3.86 -16.57
C TRP A 176 39.07 4.49 -15.18
N CYS A 177 38.04 5.16 -14.66
CA CYS A 177 38.02 5.68 -13.30
C CYS A 177 38.15 4.55 -12.27
N ARG A 178 37.40 3.46 -12.43
CA ARG A 178 37.50 2.26 -11.58
C ARG A 178 38.91 1.68 -11.57
N LEU A 179 39.52 1.53 -12.75
CA LEU A 179 40.88 0.99 -12.88
C LEU A 179 41.95 1.92 -12.29
N ARG A 180 41.78 3.25 -12.41
CA ARG A 180 42.69 4.23 -11.79
C ARG A 180 42.53 4.28 -10.27
N GLN A 181 41.32 4.12 -9.75
CA GLN A 181 41.08 4.08 -8.30
C GLN A 181 41.78 2.88 -7.65
N SER A 182 41.86 1.73 -8.33
CA SER A 182 42.63 0.58 -7.85
C SER A 182 44.14 0.83 -7.77
N ALA A 183 44.67 1.81 -8.50
CA ALA A 183 46.09 2.17 -8.48
C ALA A 183 46.45 3.23 -7.42
N ALA A 184 45.48 3.74 -6.65
CA ALA A 184 45.67 4.84 -5.70
C ALA A 184 45.37 4.44 -4.25
N GLN A 185 45.72 3.21 -3.84
CA GLN A 185 45.82 2.89 -2.42
C GLN A 185 47.21 3.29 -1.90
N PRO A 186 47.33 4.33 -1.04
CA PRO A 186 48.56 4.56 -0.29
C PRO A 186 48.80 3.39 0.68
N PRO A 187 50.07 3.08 1.02
CA PRO A 187 50.40 2.00 1.94
C PRO A 187 49.68 2.19 3.27
N ARG A 188 49.05 1.11 3.77
CA ARG A 188 48.39 1.10 5.09
C ARG A 188 49.41 1.49 6.18
N PRO A 189 49.08 2.42 7.09
CA PRO A 189 49.87 2.64 8.28
C PRO A 189 49.99 1.35 9.10
N PHE A 190 51.18 1.08 9.63
CA PHE A 190 51.43 -0.02 10.56
C PHE A 190 50.45 0.06 11.74
N GLU A 191 49.52 -0.88 11.79
CA GLU A 191 48.63 -1.09 12.93
C GLU A 191 49.44 -1.82 14.02
N VAL A 192 49.71 -1.11 15.12
CA VAL A 192 50.39 -1.66 16.29
C VAL A 192 49.43 -2.64 16.98
N PRO A 193 49.80 -3.92 17.18
CA PRO A 193 48.94 -4.86 17.88
C PRO A 193 48.74 -4.44 19.34
N PRO A 194 47.51 -4.44 19.87
CA PRO A 194 47.30 -4.24 21.31
C PRO A 194 47.89 -5.41 22.10
N ALA A 195 48.54 -5.06 23.21
CA ALA A 195 49.22 -5.95 24.12
C ALA A 195 48.35 -7.13 24.56
N GLN A 196 48.89 -8.33 24.40
CA GLN A 196 48.33 -9.55 24.99
C GLN A 196 48.44 -9.48 26.51
N CYS A 197 47.30 -9.42 27.21
CA CYS A 197 47.25 -9.77 28.63
C CYS A 197 47.39 -11.30 28.79
N PRO A 198 48.23 -11.79 29.70
CA PRO A 198 48.51 -13.21 29.82
C PRO A 198 47.32 -13.99 30.37
N ARG A 199 47.14 -15.14 29.74
CA ARG A 199 46.20 -16.21 30.04
C ARG A 199 46.79 -17.06 31.17
N ASN A 200 46.16 -17.08 32.36
CA ASN A 200 46.18 -18.19 33.32
C ASN A 200 45.51 -17.79 34.64
N LEU A 201 44.40 -18.42 35.03
CA LEU A 201 44.35 -19.64 35.86
C LEU A 201 42.92 -19.80 36.42
N ASP A 202 42.42 -21.03 36.37
CA ASP A 202 41.15 -21.49 36.93
C ASP A 202 40.96 -21.13 38.41
N VAL A 203 39.77 -20.63 38.78
CA VAL A 203 39.18 -20.84 40.12
C VAL A 203 37.64 -20.94 40.00
N LEU A 204 37.13 -22.09 40.43
CA LEU A 204 35.74 -22.46 40.69
C LEU A 204 35.10 -21.62 41.82
N TYR A 205 33.76 -21.73 41.95
CA TYR A 205 32.93 -21.31 43.11
C TYR A 205 32.66 -19.78 43.19
N CYS A 206 31.46 -19.24 43.40
CA CYS A 206 30.29 -19.70 44.15
C CYS A 206 28.96 -19.31 43.46
N ALA A 207 27.93 -20.13 43.71
CA ALA A 207 26.53 -19.73 43.70
C ALA A 207 26.27 -18.61 44.73
N GLU A 208 25.33 -17.70 44.46
CA GLU A 208 24.44 -17.19 45.52
C GLU A 208 23.22 -16.51 44.89
N ASN A 209 22.06 -16.94 45.36
CA ASN A 209 20.72 -16.50 45.01
C ASN A 209 20.48 -15.04 45.39
N HIS A 210 19.72 -14.27 44.58
CA HIS A 210 18.87 -13.20 45.11
C HIS A 210 17.57 -13.10 44.30
N LYS A 211 16.54 -13.76 44.83
CA LYS A 211 15.13 -13.62 44.46
C LYS A 211 14.54 -12.54 45.36
N PRO A 212 13.96 -11.44 44.86
CA PRO A 212 13.30 -10.47 45.73
C PRO A 212 11.95 -11.01 46.23
N ALA A 213 11.75 -10.94 47.55
CA ALA A 213 10.52 -11.30 48.24
C ALA A 213 9.42 -10.22 48.06
N PRO A 214 8.13 -10.59 48.09
CA PRO A 214 7.02 -9.63 48.13
C PRO A 214 6.79 -9.08 49.55
N PRO A 215 6.33 -7.83 49.71
CA PRO A 215 5.96 -7.30 51.01
C PRO A 215 4.62 -7.89 51.50
N SER A 216 4.67 -8.48 52.68
CA SER A 216 3.52 -8.79 53.55
C SER A 216 3.29 -7.63 54.53
N TYR A 217 2.04 -7.52 55.04
CA TYR A 217 1.49 -6.71 56.14
C TYR A 217 0.26 -5.90 55.67
N TYR A 218 -0.91 -5.86 56.31
CA TYR A 218 -1.41 -6.43 57.57
C TYR A 218 -2.95 -6.61 57.48
N ALA A 219 -3.46 -7.30 58.51
CA ALA A 219 -4.78 -7.85 58.72
C ALA A 219 -5.99 -6.90 58.78
N ARG A 220 -7.15 -7.52 58.52
CA ARG A 220 -8.55 -7.20 58.89
C ARG A 220 -8.70 -6.81 60.38
N PRO A 221 -9.79 -6.14 60.79
CA PRO A 221 -10.95 -6.93 61.21
C PRO A 221 -12.33 -6.40 60.78
N GLN A 222 -13.25 -7.35 60.82
CA GLN A 222 -14.68 -7.30 60.60
C GLN A 222 -15.38 -6.80 61.89
N ALA A 223 -16.33 -5.89 61.77
CA ALA A 223 -17.41 -5.65 62.73
C ALA A 223 -18.63 -5.23 61.90
N ASP A 224 -19.68 -6.03 61.71
CA ASP A 224 -20.75 -6.51 62.60
C ASP A 224 -22.03 -5.64 62.48
N LEU A 225 -23.10 -6.35 62.12
CA LEU A 225 -24.54 -6.15 62.28
C LEU A 225 -25.14 -4.74 62.52
N SER A 226 -26.01 -4.31 61.59
CA SER A 226 -27.47 -4.13 61.80
C SER A 226 -28.13 -3.58 60.54
#